data_AF-A0A367J5I0-F1
#
_entry.id   AF-A0A367J5I0-F1
#
_cell.length_a   1.000
_cell.length_b   1.000
_cell.length_c   1.000
_cell.angle_alpha   90.00
_cell.angle_beta   90.00
_cell.angle_gamma   90.00
#
_symmetry.space_group_name_H-M   'P 1'
#
loop_
_entity.id
_entity.type
_entity.pdbx_description
1 polymer ?
#
loop_
_entity_poly.entity_id
_entity_poly.type
_entity_poly.pdbx_seq_one_letter_code
_entity_poly.pdbx_strand_id
1 'polypeptide(L)'
;LQLMNMVSPEELEDDEEYQGMTYNNIWEDIAEECSKYGNIIDMKIPRPHEGTLVPGCGLIFVRYETQDETLNALRALAGRKFADRTVVASFIEEENYLADNF
;
A
#
# COMPACT_ATOMS: atom_id res chain seq x y z
N LEU A 1 2.49 8.42 1.66
CA LEU A 1 2.33 7.52 2.84
C LEU A 1 2.83 6.14 2.46
N GLN A 2 3.59 5.47 3.33
CA GLN A 2 3.92 4.05 3.16
C GLN A 2 3.28 3.24 4.30
N LEU A 3 2.65 2.13 3.95
CA LEU A 3 2.01 1.18 4.85
C LEU A 3 2.73 -0.16 4.72
N MET A 4 3.11 -0.72 5.85
CA MET A 4 3.84 -1.97 5.99
C MET A 4 3.01 -2.97 6.79
N ASN A 5 3.36 -4.25 6.64
CA ASN A 5 2.78 -5.36 7.40
C ASN A 5 1.26 -5.55 7.16
N MET A 6 0.78 -5.13 5.98
CA MET A 6 -0.61 -5.32 5.57
C MET A 6 -0.76 -6.57 4.69
N VAL A 7 0.16 -6.76 3.75
CA VAL A 7 0.12 -7.82 2.74
C VAL A 7 1.46 -8.57 2.71
N SER A 8 1.42 -9.81 2.26
CA SER A 8 2.59 -10.65 2.00
C SER A 8 2.86 -10.75 0.50
N PRO A 9 4.12 -10.95 0.07
CA PRO A 9 4.45 -11.13 -1.34
C PRO A 9 3.64 -12.25 -2.03
N GLU A 10 3.39 -13.34 -1.32
CA GLU A 10 2.62 -14.50 -1.81
C GLU A 10 1.15 -14.13 -2.15
N GLU A 11 0.57 -13.17 -1.44
CA GLU A 11 -0.79 -12.66 -1.72
C GLU A 11 -0.84 -11.75 -2.96
N LEU A 12 0.33 -11.34 -3.49
CA LEU A 12 0.48 -10.39 -4.59
C LEU A 12 0.99 -11.04 -5.89
N GLU A 13 1.37 -12.32 -5.86
CA GLU A 13 1.76 -13.08 -7.05
C GLU A 13 0.64 -13.09 -8.10
N ASP A 14 0.98 -13.22 -9.39
CA ASP A 14 0.06 -13.04 -10.53
C ASP A 14 -0.25 -14.35 -11.25
N ASP A 15 0.23 -15.46 -10.71
CA ASP A 15 0.30 -16.73 -11.45
C ASP A 15 -1.07 -17.44 -11.51
N GLU A 16 -2.04 -17.00 -10.68
CA GLU A 16 -3.40 -17.56 -10.61
C GLU A 16 -4.50 -16.49 -10.68
N GLU A 17 -5.59 -16.78 -11.40
CA GLU A 17 -6.78 -15.91 -11.53
C GLU A 17 -7.36 -15.50 -10.17
N TYR A 18 -7.29 -16.39 -9.18
CA TYR A 18 -7.70 -16.15 -7.79
C TYR A 18 -6.80 -15.11 -7.08
N GLN A 19 -5.50 -15.12 -7.36
CA GLN A 19 -4.56 -14.14 -6.81
C GLN A 19 -4.73 -12.77 -7.48
N GLY A 20 -5.04 -12.73 -8.79
CA GLY A 20 -5.46 -11.50 -9.47
C GLY A 20 -6.72 -10.87 -8.86
N MET A 21 -7.72 -11.69 -8.49
CA MET A 21 -8.88 -11.21 -7.73
C MET A 21 -8.51 -10.74 -6.31
N THR A 22 -7.59 -11.44 -5.65
CA THR A 22 -7.10 -11.07 -4.30
C THR A 22 -6.39 -9.72 -4.32
N TYR A 23 -5.52 -9.47 -5.30
CA TYR A 23 -4.87 -8.19 -5.51
C TYR A 23 -5.88 -7.05 -5.71
N ASN A 24 -6.87 -7.25 -6.58
CA ASN A 24 -7.89 -6.24 -6.84
C ASN A 24 -8.71 -5.94 -5.57
N ASN A 25 -9.08 -6.96 -4.79
CA ASN A 25 -9.78 -6.76 -3.52
C ASN A 25 -8.93 -5.97 -2.52
N ILE A 26 -7.64 -6.31 -2.37
CA ILE A 26 -6.70 -5.57 -1.51
C ILE A 26 -6.63 -4.11 -1.97
N TRP A 27 -6.48 -3.88 -3.27
CA TRP A 27 -6.41 -2.53 -3.83
C TRP A 27 -7.67 -1.73 -3.53
N GLU A 28 -8.85 -2.31 -3.78
CA GLU A 28 -10.13 -1.68 -3.52
C GLU A 28 -10.36 -1.39 -2.03
N ASP A 29 -10.08 -2.35 -1.15
CA ASP A 29 -10.23 -2.21 0.31
C ASP A 29 -9.34 -1.07 0.84
N ILE A 30 -8.09 -1.01 0.36
CA ILE A 30 -7.13 0.02 0.79
C ILE A 30 -7.51 1.37 0.21
N ALA A 31 -7.93 1.46 -1.05
CA ALA A 31 -8.38 2.70 -1.66
C ALA A 31 -9.62 3.24 -0.94
N GLU A 32 -10.61 2.39 -0.66
CA GLU A 32 -11.83 2.76 0.07
C GLU A 32 -11.49 3.27 1.47
N GLU A 33 -10.69 2.51 2.23
CA GLU A 33 -10.34 2.90 3.59
C GLU A 33 -9.49 4.18 3.61
N CYS A 34 -8.51 4.31 2.70
CA CYS A 34 -7.62 5.47 2.64
C CYS A 34 -8.34 6.74 2.16
N SER A 35 -9.39 6.62 1.34
CA SER A 35 -10.16 7.76 0.82
C SER A 35 -10.90 8.53 1.92
N LYS A 36 -11.12 7.89 3.08
CA LYS A 36 -11.76 8.51 4.26
C LYS A 36 -10.91 9.61 4.90
N TYR A 37 -9.60 9.64 4.62
CA TYR A 37 -8.65 10.53 5.28
C TYR A 37 -8.18 11.69 4.39
N GLY A 38 -8.47 11.65 3.08
CA GLY A 38 -8.11 12.68 2.12
C GLY A 38 -8.26 12.23 0.67
N ASN A 39 -8.00 13.15 -0.27
CA ASN A 39 -8.04 12.86 -1.70
C ASN A 39 -6.81 12.06 -2.14
N ILE A 40 -7.01 10.82 -2.57
CA ILE A 40 -5.94 9.96 -3.10
C ILE A 40 -5.68 10.36 -4.56
N ILE A 41 -4.46 10.78 -4.84
CA ILE A 41 -4.02 11.18 -6.18
C ILE A 41 -3.24 10.08 -6.91
N ASP A 42 -2.67 9.13 -6.17
CA ASP A 42 -2.02 7.95 -6.72
C ASP A 42 -1.85 6.88 -5.63
N MET A 43 -1.74 5.62 -6.04
CA MET A 43 -1.43 4.51 -5.14
C MET A 43 -0.51 3.53 -5.88
N LYS A 44 0.36 2.83 -5.14
CA LYS A 44 1.24 1.80 -5.69
C LYS A 44 1.33 0.64 -4.71
N ILE A 45 1.15 -0.58 -5.24
CA ILE A 45 1.38 -1.83 -4.51
C ILE A 45 2.33 -2.64 -5.38
N PRO A 46 3.65 -2.59 -5.14
CA PRO A 46 4.61 -3.34 -5.93
C PRO A 46 4.34 -4.84 -5.83
N ARG A 47 4.11 -5.47 -6.98
CA ARG A 47 3.85 -6.90 -7.11
C ARG A 47 5.13 -7.63 -7.54
N PRO A 48 5.45 -8.79 -6.95
CA PRO A 48 6.50 -9.64 -7.47
C PRO A 48 6.07 -10.25 -8.81
N HIS A 49 7.03 -10.49 -9.70
CA HIS A 49 6.80 -11.22 -10.95
C HIS A 49 7.80 -12.37 -11.05
N GLU A 50 7.35 -13.56 -11.43
CA GLU A 50 8.10 -14.83 -11.59
C GLU A 50 9.59 -14.78 -11.16
N GLY A 51 9.85 -15.00 -9.87
CA GLY A 51 11.21 -15.16 -9.34
C GLY A 51 12.06 -13.89 -9.23
N THR A 52 11.49 -12.70 -9.47
CA THR A 52 12.18 -11.42 -9.28
C THR A 52 11.95 -10.86 -7.88
N LEU A 53 13.03 -10.40 -7.24
CA LEU A 53 12.96 -9.59 -6.03
C LEU A 53 12.56 -8.18 -6.44
N VAL A 54 11.32 -7.79 -6.12
CA VAL A 54 10.81 -6.44 -6.37
C VAL A 54 11.02 -5.59 -5.12
N PRO A 55 11.82 -4.51 -5.18
CA PRO A 55 11.94 -3.56 -4.08
C PRO A 55 10.58 -3.02 -3.67
N GLY A 56 10.32 -2.97 -2.36
CA GLY A 56 9.02 -2.54 -1.82
C GLY A 56 7.90 -3.58 -1.94
N CYS A 57 8.17 -4.82 -2.33
CA CYS A 57 7.16 -5.89 -2.28
C CYS A 57 6.66 -6.09 -0.84
N GLY A 58 5.35 -6.16 -0.65
CA GLY A 58 4.71 -6.19 0.67
C GLY A 58 4.47 -4.79 1.29
N LEU A 59 4.88 -3.72 0.60
CA LEU A 59 4.58 -2.34 0.96
C LEU A 59 3.42 -1.82 0.11
N ILE A 60 2.66 -0.91 0.70
CA ILE A 60 1.59 -0.18 0.03
C ILE A 60 1.90 1.29 0.16
N PHE A 61 1.91 2.00 -0.96
CA PHE A 61 2.18 3.42 -1.01
C PHE A 61 0.94 4.17 -1.45
N VAL A 62 0.51 5.13 -0.63
CA VAL A 62 -0.64 5.98 -0.92
C VAL A 62 -0.18 7.42 -1.00
N ARG A 63 -0.46 8.08 -2.13
CA ARG A 63 -0.16 9.49 -2.35
C ARG A 63 -1.46 10.29 -2.23
N TYR A 64 -1.46 11.25 -1.30
CA TYR A 64 -2.56 12.18 -1.12
C TYR A 64 -2.26 13.53 -1.78
N GLU A 65 -3.29 14.33 -2.02
CA GLU A 65 -3.16 15.69 -2.56
C GLU A 65 -2.33 16.61 -1.64
N THR A 66 -2.48 16.46 -0.33
CA THR A 66 -1.79 17.31 0.64
C THR A 66 -1.05 16.52 1.73
N GLN A 67 -0.06 17.19 2.35
CA GLN A 67 0.68 16.63 3.49
C GLN A 67 -0.20 16.45 4.72
N ASP A 68 -1.18 17.34 4.95
CA ASP A 68 -2.09 17.27 6.09
C ASP A 68 -3.00 16.04 6.01
N GLU A 69 -3.53 15.73 4.82
CA GLU A 69 -4.29 14.49 4.56
C GLU A 69 -3.42 13.25 4.80
N THR A 70 -2.17 13.28 4.33
CA THR A 70 -1.21 12.19 4.55
C THR A 70 -0.94 11.97 6.05
N LEU A 71 -0.79 13.05 6.82
CA LEU A 71 -0.58 13.00 8.27
C LEU A 71 -1.83 12.47 9.00
N ASN A 72 -3.02 12.87 8.58
CA ASN A 72 -4.28 12.37 9.11
C ASN A 72 -4.41 10.86 8.88
N ALA A 73 -4.17 10.41 7.64
CA ALA A 73 -4.16 9.01 7.27
C ALA A 73 -3.16 8.20 8.10
N LEU A 74 -1.92 8.69 8.25
CA LEU A 74 -0.89 8.01 9.06
C LEU A 74 -1.36 7.81 10.51
N ARG A 75 -1.93 8.84 11.13
CA ARG A 75 -2.41 8.77 12.52
C ARG A 75 -3.57 7.80 12.68
N ALA A 76 -4.43 7.70 11.68
CA ALA A 76 -5.60 6.82 11.72
C ALA A 76 -5.25 5.35 11.42
N LEU A 77 -4.27 5.11 10.54
CA LEU A 77 -3.91 3.78 10.06
C LEU A 77 -2.80 3.12 10.91
N ALA A 78 -1.85 3.90 11.45
CA ALA A 78 -0.79 3.35 12.29
C ALA A 78 -1.37 2.65 13.52
N GLY A 79 -1.01 1.38 13.71
CA GLY A 79 -1.46 0.57 14.85
C GLY A 79 -2.84 -0.07 14.67
N ARG A 80 -3.54 0.17 13.56
CA ARG A 80 -4.77 -0.59 13.23
C ARG A 80 -4.44 -2.05 12.93
N LYS A 81 -5.46 -2.89 12.97
CA LYS A 81 -5.37 -4.29 12.54
C LYS A 81 -5.89 -4.44 11.11
N PHE A 82 -5.14 -5.17 10.29
CA PHE A 82 -5.54 -5.62 8.96
C PHE A 82 -5.16 -7.10 8.84
N ALA A 83 -6.12 -7.98 8.56
CA ALA A 83 -5.92 -9.43 8.53
C ALA A 83 -5.13 -9.99 9.75
N ASP A 84 -5.51 -9.58 10.97
CA ASP A 84 -4.82 -9.87 12.25
C ASP A 84 -3.37 -9.35 12.41
N ARG A 85 -2.84 -8.65 11.41
CA ARG A 85 -1.54 -7.98 11.46
C ARG A 85 -1.69 -6.53 11.92
N THR A 86 -0.70 -6.01 12.63
CA THR A 86 -0.65 -4.60 13.01
C THR A 86 -0.05 -3.78 11.88
N VAL A 87 -0.82 -2.82 11.37
CA VAL A 87 -0.39 -1.89 10.33
C VAL A 87 0.68 -0.97 10.89
N VAL A 88 1.82 -0.90 10.20
CA VAL A 88 2.87 0.08 10.47
C VAL A 88 2.81 1.12 9.36
N ALA A 89 2.79 2.41 9.70
CA ALA A 89 2.75 3.49 8.74
C ALA A 89 3.89 4.47 8.96
N SER A 90 4.51 4.93 7.88
CA SER A 90 5.53 5.98 7.89
C SER A 90 5.43 6.85 6.63
N PHE A 91 6.24 7.90 6.57
CA PHE A 91 6.34 8.74 5.38
C PHE A 91 7.39 8.20 4.41
N ILE A 92 7.22 8.53 3.13
CA ILE A 92 8.20 8.35 2.07
C ILE A 92 8.33 9.70 1.36
N GLU A 93 9.54 10.06 0.97
CA GLU A 93 9.80 11.25 0.17
C GLU A 93 9.09 11.12 -1.19
N GLU A 94 8.47 12.21 -1.65
CA GLU A 94 7.73 12.18 -2.92
C GLU A 94 8.65 11.84 -4.11
N GLU A 95 9.88 12.33 -4.11
CA GLU A 95 10.87 12.01 -5.14
C GLU A 95 11.17 10.51 -5.21
N ASN A 96 11.33 9.84 -4.06
CA ASN A 96 11.55 8.40 -4.00
C ASN A 96 10.33 7.63 -4.51
N TYR A 97 9.12 8.07 -4.15
CA TYR A 97 7.88 7.46 -4.63
C TYR A 97 7.70 7.58 -6.15
N LEU A 98 8.03 8.76 -6.72
CA LEU A 98 7.92 9.01 -8.15
C LEU A 98 8.98 8.26 -8.97
N ALA A 99 10.16 8.04 -8.39
CA ALA A 99 11.26 7.31 -9.01
C ALA A 99 11.20 5.78 -8.81
N ASP A 100 10.15 5.26 -8.16
CA ASP A 100 10.02 3.85 -7.76
C ASP A 100 11.23 3.35 -6.93
N ASN A 101 11.81 4.24 -6.11
CA ASN A 101 12.93 3.96 -5.22
C ASN A 101 12.41 3.68 -3.79
N PHE A 102 11.94 2.44 -3.60
CA PHE A 102 11.29 1.96 -2.37
C PHE A 102 12.22 1.27 -1.38
#